data_AF-A0AAN7SEM2-F1
#
_entry.id   AF-A0AAN7SEM2-F1
#
_cell.length_a   1.000
_cell.length_b   1.000
_cell.length_c   1.000
_cell.angle_alpha   90.00
_cell.angle_beta   90.00
_cell.angle_gamma   90.00
#
_symmetry.space_group_name_H-M   'P 1'
#
loop_
_entity.id
_entity.type
_entity.pdbx_description
1 polymer ?
#
loop_
_entity_poly.entity_id
_entity_poly.type
_entity_poly.pdbx_seq_one_letter_code
_entity_poly.pdbx_strand_id
1 'polypeptide(L)'
;MNALSLTLILTLCQLIVSSPLGLEKDREINAVKENEDVINYLLRFGYVEKERSYNKDQVKEGLKKLQQFFGLPVTGVVDDATLELIKKPRCGVPDIMTNHTRYLIGSAGFKKKNITYKFGRYSPKVSNASVDADVKFAFELWGASGGLTFSIANANADILLDFKKKVHNDRYHFDGPNGVLAHAFNPHARYSGDVHFDEEEDWKIMTAPSTGIDFFSVTLHELGHSLGLGHSTVSSAAMYPNYQYIPKSRGLDNDDKLGIAAIYKPELNKAEENDKVINYLVRFGYVEKGRNYKNDQVKEGLKKLQDYFGLPVTGVADDATLELIKKPRCGLPDITTNQKRFVIATPGFDKKNITYKFGRYSPKVSNAAVDADVKLALEMWARDSRLTFTEVKSDADIYLDFVPRVHNDAYPFDGPSGVLAHAFFPPTALSGDVHFDEEEDWKIMTTPTSGTDFFSVALHELGHSLGLHHSRVTSAVMYPIYQYIDKTRGLDYDDRLGIYSIYSEFL
;
A
#
# COMPACT_ATOMS: atom_id res chain seq x y z
N MET A 1 66.56 45.65 -53.83
CA MET A 1 65.20 46.05 -53.40
C MET A 1 64.50 44.81 -52.91
N ASN A 2 64.74 44.46 -51.64
CA ASN A 2 64.17 43.34 -50.90
C ASN A 2 64.87 43.27 -49.53
N ALA A 3 64.09 42.85 -48.53
CA ALA A 3 64.49 42.21 -47.27
C ALA A 3 64.90 43.05 -46.02
N LEU A 4 64.20 42.70 -44.92
CA LEU A 4 64.67 42.46 -43.53
C LEU A 4 64.58 43.57 -42.44
N SER A 5 63.65 43.34 -41.50
CA SER A 5 63.85 43.08 -40.05
C SER A 5 63.40 44.12 -38.99
N LEU A 6 62.95 43.57 -37.84
CA LEU A 6 62.71 44.13 -36.48
C LEU A 6 61.43 44.99 -36.28
N THR A 7 60.60 44.92 -35.22
CA THR A 7 60.67 44.34 -33.86
C THR A 7 59.26 44.25 -33.21
N LEU A 8 59.15 43.39 -32.18
CA LEU A 8 58.09 43.07 -31.21
C LEU A 8 57.40 44.27 -30.49
N ILE A 9 56.05 44.25 -30.34
CA ILE A 9 55.32 44.92 -29.22
C ILE A 9 54.12 44.06 -28.79
N LEU A 10 54.11 43.65 -27.51
CA LEU A 10 52.98 43.03 -26.79
C LEU A 10 51.82 44.02 -26.62
N THR A 11 50.56 43.60 -26.78
CA THR A 11 49.44 44.03 -25.89
C THR A 11 48.15 43.22 -26.11
N LEU A 12 47.62 42.71 -24.99
CA LEU A 12 46.22 42.40 -24.62
C LEU A 12 45.28 41.68 -25.60
N CYS A 13 44.99 40.40 -25.29
CA CYS A 13 43.73 39.75 -25.66
C CYS A 13 42.78 39.83 -24.45
N GLN A 14 41.76 40.70 -24.50
CA GLN A 14 40.63 40.64 -23.56
C GLN A 14 39.59 39.66 -24.11
N LEU A 15 39.39 38.56 -23.36
CA LEU A 15 38.21 37.71 -23.44
C LEU A 15 36.97 38.52 -23.04
N ILE A 16 36.01 38.67 -23.96
CA ILE A 16 34.63 38.96 -23.61
C ILE A 16 34.00 37.63 -23.22
N VAL A 17 33.85 37.38 -21.92
CA VAL A 17 32.99 36.32 -21.38
C VAL A 17 31.56 36.86 -21.39
N SER A 18 30.70 36.31 -22.25
CA SER A 18 29.25 36.46 -22.14
C SER A 18 28.76 35.73 -20.87
N SER A 19 28.23 36.48 -19.92
CA SER A 19 27.79 36.04 -18.58
C SER A 19 26.51 35.17 -18.58
N PRO A 20 26.30 34.31 -17.57
CA PRO A 20 25.28 33.24 -17.51
C PRO A 20 23.86 33.68 -17.10
N LEU A 21 23.51 34.96 -17.28
CA LEU A 21 22.28 35.58 -16.77
C LEU A 21 20.96 34.94 -17.27
N GLY A 22 20.98 34.18 -18.37
CA GLY A 22 19.80 33.48 -18.88
C GLY A 22 19.44 32.21 -18.11
N LEU A 23 20.44 31.39 -17.75
CA LEU A 23 20.23 30.06 -17.15
C LEU A 23 19.73 30.13 -15.70
N GLU A 24 20.11 31.17 -14.96
CA GLU A 24 19.73 31.35 -13.56
C GLU A 24 18.28 31.85 -13.44
N LYS A 25 17.88 32.75 -14.35
CA LYS A 25 16.51 33.26 -14.45
C LYS A 25 15.52 32.17 -14.87
N ASP A 26 15.92 31.30 -15.81
CA ASP A 26 15.09 30.16 -16.22
C ASP A 26 14.92 29.13 -15.09
N ARG A 27 15.96 28.91 -14.26
CA ARG A 27 15.88 28.05 -13.07
C ARG A 27 14.97 28.63 -11.99
N GLU A 28 15.05 29.93 -11.72
CA GLU A 28 14.17 30.59 -10.74
C GLU A 28 12.70 30.58 -11.20
N ILE A 29 12.44 30.85 -12.48
CA ILE A 29 11.08 30.80 -13.05
C ILE A 29 10.50 29.38 -12.96
N ASN A 30 11.30 28.36 -13.27
CA ASN A 30 10.87 26.97 -13.17
C ASN A 30 10.59 26.55 -11.71
N ALA A 31 11.43 26.94 -10.75
CA ALA A 31 11.23 26.62 -9.34
C ALA A 31 10.01 27.34 -8.71
N VAL A 32 9.69 28.56 -9.16
CA VAL A 32 8.47 29.27 -8.74
C VAL A 32 7.23 28.60 -9.32
N LYS A 33 7.27 28.21 -10.59
CA LYS A 33 6.17 27.51 -11.26
C LYS A 33 5.89 26.13 -10.67
N GLU A 34 6.94 25.36 -10.38
CA GLU A 34 6.82 24.04 -9.72
C GLU A 34 6.16 24.14 -8.34
N ASN A 35 6.46 25.19 -7.57
CA ASN A 35 5.79 25.42 -6.28
C ASN A 35 4.30 25.78 -6.45
N GLU A 36 3.94 26.53 -7.48
CA GLU A 36 2.55 26.90 -7.76
C GLU A 36 1.72 25.69 -8.24
N ASP A 37 2.29 24.86 -9.12
CA ASP A 37 1.64 23.63 -9.63
C ASP A 37 1.36 22.64 -8.50
N VAL A 38 2.31 22.45 -7.57
CA VAL A 38 2.13 21.60 -6.39
C VAL A 38 1.04 22.13 -5.46
N ILE A 39 1.02 23.43 -5.17
CA ILE A 39 -0.02 24.03 -4.32
C ILE A 39 -1.40 23.87 -4.96
N ASN A 40 -1.51 24.12 -6.27
CA ASN A 40 -2.76 23.93 -7.01
C ASN A 40 -3.23 22.48 -6.99
N TYR A 41 -2.30 21.52 -7.10
CA TYR A 41 -2.60 20.10 -6.98
C TYR A 41 -3.16 19.76 -5.59
N LEU A 42 -2.48 20.18 -4.53
CA LEU A 42 -2.90 19.92 -3.16
C LEU A 42 -4.28 20.52 -2.86
N LEU A 43 -4.58 21.70 -3.40
CA LEU A 43 -5.89 22.34 -3.28
C LEU A 43 -6.97 21.60 -4.07
N ARG A 44 -6.67 21.22 -5.32
CA ARG A 44 -7.64 20.54 -6.20
C ARG A 44 -8.09 19.21 -5.60
N PHE A 45 -7.18 18.48 -4.97
CA PHE A 45 -7.45 17.14 -4.45
C PHE A 45 -7.72 17.07 -2.94
N GLY A 46 -7.82 18.22 -2.26
CA GLY A 46 -8.30 18.30 -0.88
C GLY A 46 -7.24 18.06 0.21
N TYR A 47 -5.96 18.08 -0.13
CA TYR A 47 -4.86 17.95 0.83
C TYR A 47 -4.62 19.22 1.65
N VAL A 48 -5.05 20.36 1.12
CA VAL A 48 -5.01 21.67 1.78
C VAL A 48 -6.38 22.32 1.68
N GLU A 49 -6.87 22.90 2.79
CA GLU A 49 -8.13 23.64 2.81
C GLU A 49 -8.01 24.97 2.06
N LYS A 50 -9.10 25.44 1.44
CA LYS A 50 -9.08 26.68 0.66
C LYS A 50 -9.03 27.92 1.56
N GLU A 51 -7.91 28.65 1.55
CA GLU A 51 -7.70 29.88 2.31
C GLU A 51 -7.24 31.06 1.43
N ARG A 52 -7.24 32.29 1.98
CA ARG A 52 -6.81 33.50 1.25
C ARG A 52 -5.30 33.61 1.06
N SER A 53 -4.51 32.94 1.90
CA SER A 53 -3.04 32.90 1.83
C SER A 53 -2.53 31.65 2.54
N TYR A 54 -1.58 30.94 1.93
CA TYR A 54 -1.04 29.70 2.48
C TYR A 54 0.35 29.93 3.09
N ASN A 55 0.57 29.43 4.30
CA ASN A 55 1.91 29.41 4.89
C ASN A 55 2.65 28.11 4.49
N LYS A 56 3.98 28.12 4.61
CA LYS A 56 4.82 26.97 4.24
C LYS A 56 4.48 25.71 5.04
N ASP A 57 3.98 25.85 6.26
CA ASP A 57 3.65 24.73 7.14
C ASP A 57 2.37 24.00 6.67
N GLN A 58 1.37 24.73 6.17
CA GLN A 58 0.16 24.16 5.59
C GLN A 58 0.47 23.35 4.33
N VAL A 59 1.33 23.86 3.45
CA VAL A 59 1.77 23.15 2.24
C VAL A 59 2.55 21.89 2.62
N LYS A 60 3.46 21.99 3.59
CA LYS A 60 4.23 20.86 4.12
C LYS A 60 3.32 19.77 4.70
N GLU A 61 2.29 20.14 5.44
CA GLU A 61 1.35 19.17 6.01
C GLU A 61 0.46 18.55 4.92
N GLY A 62 0.03 19.33 3.93
CA GLY A 62 -0.65 18.82 2.74
C GLY A 62 0.18 17.79 1.97
N LEU A 63 1.48 18.05 1.80
CA LEU A 63 2.42 17.12 1.17
C LEU A 63 2.55 15.82 1.95
N LYS A 64 2.60 15.88 3.29
CA LYS A 64 2.63 14.66 4.11
C LYS A 64 1.37 13.82 3.93
N LYS A 65 0.19 14.46 3.91
CA LYS A 65 -1.08 13.76 3.66
C LYS A 65 -1.11 13.12 2.27
N LEU A 66 -0.63 13.82 1.24
CA LEU A 66 -0.48 13.29 -0.11
C LEU A 66 0.43 12.05 -0.11
N GLN A 67 1.63 12.19 0.45
CA GLN A 67 2.61 11.10 0.51
C GLN A 67 2.07 9.89 1.26
N GLN A 68 1.45 10.12 2.41
CA GLN A 68 0.81 9.07 3.20
C GLN A 68 -0.31 8.37 2.43
N PHE A 69 -1.16 9.11 1.72
CA PHE A 69 -2.26 8.56 0.92
C PHE A 69 -1.74 7.62 -0.19
N PHE A 70 -0.66 8.02 -0.86
CA PHE A 70 -0.05 7.26 -1.96
C PHE A 70 1.04 6.27 -1.52
N GLY A 71 1.25 6.10 -0.20
CA GLY A 71 2.27 5.19 0.34
C GLY A 71 3.71 5.61 0.05
N LEU A 72 3.96 6.88 -0.24
CA LEU A 72 5.30 7.44 -0.41
C LEU A 72 5.95 7.72 0.97
N PRO A 73 7.29 7.82 1.04
CA PRO A 73 7.96 8.35 2.22
C PRO A 73 7.39 9.71 2.63
N VAL A 74 7.01 9.84 3.90
CA VAL A 74 6.33 11.04 4.43
C VAL A 74 7.36 12.10 4.80
N THR A 75 7.94 12.74 3.78
CA THR A 75 9.01 13.75 3.91
C THR A 75 8.45 15.16 4.15
N GLY A 76 7.23 15.44 3.70
CA GLY A 76 6.64 16.78 3.68
C GLY A 76 7.38 17.75 2.76
N VAL A 77 8.19 17.25 1.83
CA VAL A 77 8.87 18.04 0.80
C VAL A 77 8.54 17.50 -0.59
N VAL A 78 8.72 18.33 -1.60
CA VAL A 78 8.54 17.96 -3.00
C VAL A 78 9.80 17.23 -3.47
N ASP A 79 9.89 15.94 -3.15
CA ASP A 79 10.96 15.05 -3.64
C ASP A 79 10.65 14.47 -5.02
N ASP A 80 11.62 13.78 -5.63
CA ASP A 80 11.49 13.23 -6.99
C ASP A 80 10.29 12.28 -7.10
N ALA A 81 10.05 11.43 -6.09
CA ALA A 81 8.91 10.54 -6.06
C ALA A 81 7.57 11.29 -6.01
N THR A 82 7.49 12.37 -5.22
CA THR A 82 6.31 13.24 -5.14
C THR A 82 6.08 13.99 -6.47
N LEU A 83 7.14 14.44 -7.13
CA LEU A 83 7.04 15.08 -8.45
C LEU A 83 6.60 14.10 -9.54
N GLU A 84 7.15 12.89 -9.56
CA GLU A 84 6.74 11.83 -10.48
C GLU A 84 5.26 11.47 -10.27
N LEU A 85 4.80 11.41 -9.02
CA LEU A 85 3.40 11.16 -8.69
C LEU A 85 2.48 12.27 -9.23
N ILE A 86 2.80 13.54 -8.96
CA ILE A 86 1.96 14.69 -9.35
C ILE A 86 1.86 14.85 -10.87
N LYS A 87 2.89 14.41 -11.61
CA LYS A 87 2.91 14.44 -13.08
C LYS A 87 2.11 13.31 -13.74
N LYS A 88 1.76 12.25 -13.01
CA LYS A 88 1.00 11.13 -13.57
C LYS A 88 -0.45 11.54 -13.83
N PRO A 89 -1.03 11.14 -14.97
CA PRO A 89 -2.45 11.29 -15.22
C PRO A 89 -3.30 10.63 -14.13
N ARG A 90 -4.43 11.24 -13.79
CA ARG A 90 -5.27 10.82 -12.67
C ARG A 90 -6.72 11.28 -12.78
N CYS A 91 -7.56 10.75 -11.91
CA CYS A 91 -8.93 11.20 -11.72
C CYS A 91 -8.99 12.63 -11.15
N GLY A 92 -10.01 13.38 -11.57
CA GLY A 92 -10.31 14.74 -11.15
C GLY A 92 -11.10 14.89 -9.84
N VAL A 93 -11.56 13.78 -9.26
CA VAL A 93 -12.29 13.76 -7.98
C VAL A 93 -11.31 14.02 -6.82
N PRO A 94 -11.69 14.82 -5.79
CA PRO A 94 -10.83 15.02 -4.62
C PRO A 94 -10.52 13.74 -3.84
N ASP A 95 -9.29 13.59 -3.38
CA ASP A 95 -8.82 12.41 -2.61
C ASP A 95 -9.36 12.41 -1.19
N ILE A 96 -9.33 13.57 -0.53
CA ILE A 96 -9.76 13.72 0.86
C ILE A 96 -11.16 14.34 0.88
N MET A 97 -12.14 13.53 1.30
CA MET A 97 -13.53 13.96 1.53
C MET A 97 -13.82 14.02 3.03
N THR A 98 -14.66 14.98 3.47
CA THR A 98 -14.81 15.33 4.89
C THR A 98 -15.52 14.28 5.76
N ASN A 99 -16.08 13.20 5.20
CA ASN A 99 -16.76 12.13 5.96
C ASN A 99 -16.06 10.79 5.72
N HIS A 100 -15.42 10.26 6.77
CA HIS A 100 -14.62 9.04 6.69
C HIS A 100 -15.45 7.83 7.17
N THR A 101 -15.49 6.78 6.35
CA THR A 101 -15.76 5.41 6.80
C THR A 101 -14.66 4.47 6.30
N ARG A 102 -14.56 3.29 6.95
CA ARG A 102 -13.53 2.23 6.81
C ARG A 102 -13.22 1.76 5.37
N TYR A 103 -14.19 1.90 4.48
CA TYR A 103 -14.02 1.91 3.02
C TYR A 103 -14.41 3.32 2.59
N LEU A 104 -13.67 3.97 1.69
CA LEU A 104 -13.98 5.33 1.27
C LEU A 104 -15.33 5.32 0.55
N ILE A 105 -16.40 5.53 1.31
CA ILE A 105 -17.76 5.72 0.81
C ILE A 105 -17.82 7.21 0.44
N GLY A 106 -17.63 7.51 -0.83
CA GLY A 106 -17.79 8.86 -1.37
C GLY A 106 -19.21 9.40 -1.15
N SER A 107 -20.22 8.52 -1.18
CA SER A 107 -21.58 8.82 -0.68
C SER A 107 -22.38 7.54 -0.41
N ALA A 108 -23.57 7.64 0.19
CA ALA A 108 -24.43 6.52 0.58
C ALA A 108 -24.95 5.63 -0.60
N GLY A 109 -24.40 5.77 -1.81
CA GLY A 109 -24.81 5.02 -2.99
C GLY A 109 -26.22 5.35 -3.46
N PHE A 110 -26.65 4.73 -4.55
CA PHE A 110 -28.05 4.76 -4.95
C PHE A 110 -28.91 3.91 -4.02
N LYS A 111 -30.11 4.38 -3.67
CA LYS A 111 -31.05 3.60 -2.84
C LYS A 111 -31.71 2.44 -3.59
N LYS A 112 -31.50 2.35 -4.91
CA LYS A 112 -32.10 1.35 -5.80
C LYS A 112 -31.04 0.44 -6.40
N LYS A 113 -31.47 -0.76 -6.79
CA LYS A 113 -30.61 -1.80 -7.35
C LYS A 113 -30.50 -1.77 -8.88
N ASN A 114 -31.53 -1.29 -9.57
CA ASN A 114 -31.47 -1.03 -11.01
C ASN A 114 -31.11 0.44 -11.25
N ILE A 115 -29.91 0.67 -11.76
CA ILE A 115 -29.37 2.00 -12.04
C ILE A 115 -29.39 2.21 -13.55
N THR A 116 -29.97 3.31 -13.99
CA THR A 116 -30.08 3.64 -15.40
C THR A 116 -28.94 4.53 -15.85
N TYR A 117 -28.42 4.29 -17.05
CA TYR A 117 -27.41 5.14 -17.65
C TYR A 117 -27.79 5.54 -19.07
N LYS A 118 -27.20 6.63 -19.55
CA LYS A 118 -27.32 7.05 -20.95
C LYS A 118 -26.02 7.67 -21.43
N PHE A 119 -25.84 7.65 -22.75
CA PHE A 119 -24.73 8.30 -23.41
C PHE A 119 -25.11 9.72 -23.85
N GLY A 120 -24.20 10.66 -23.62
CA GLY A 120 -24.22 12.00 -24.18
C GLY A 120 -23.49 12.02 -25.52
N ARG A 121 -22.45 12.85 -25.61
CA ARG A 121 -21.54 12.88 -26.75
C ARG A 121 -20.53 11.74 -26.63
N TYR A 122 -20.13 11.25 -27.78
CA TYR A 122 -19.02 10.31 -27.95
C TYR A 122 -17.78 11.06 -28.47
N SER A 123 -16.60 10.53 -28.15
CA SER A 123 -15.37 10.96 -28.79
C SER A 123 -15.30 10.43 -30.23
N PRO A 124 -14.94 11.26 -31.23
CA PRO A 124 -14.64 10.78 -32.57
C PRO A 124 -13.33 9.97 -32.65
N LYS A 125 -12.53 9.90 -31.58
CA LYS A 125 -11.24 9.18 -31.52
C LYS A 125 -11.41 7.67 -31.33
N VAL A 126 -12.56 7.22 -30.84
CA VAL A 126 -12.90 5.81 -30.58
C VAL A 126 -14.30 5.50 -31.12
N SER A 127 -14.57 4.23 -31.46
CA SER A 127 -15.87 3.88 -32.02
C SER A 127 -16.96 3.85 -30.94
N ASN A 128 -18.16 4.35 -31.24
CA ASN A 128 -19.30 4.32 -30.31
C ASN A 128 -19.60 2.89 -29.84
N ALA A 129 -19.54 1.89 -30.73
CA ALA A 129 -19.79 0.50 -30.37
C ALA A 129 -18.77 -0.05 -29.36
N SER A 130 -17.50 0.38 -29.45
CA SER A 130 -16.48 -0.01 -28.48
C SER A 130 -16.68 0.69 -27.14
N VAL A 131 -17.03 1.98 -27.15
CA VAL A 131 -17.39 2.74 -25.93
C VAL A 131 -18.55 2.06 -25.20
N ASP A 132 -19.61 1.71 -25.95
CA ASP A 132 -20.78 1.03 -25.40
C ASP A 132 -20.42 -0.32 -24.77
N ALA A 133 -19.55 -1.09 -25.43
CA ALA A 133 -19.09 -2.39 -24.95
C ALA A 133 -18.25 -2.27 -23.67
N ASP A 134 -17.33 -1.31 -23.60
CA ASP A 134 -16.45 -1.10 -22.44
C ASP A 134 -17.24 -0.63 -21.23
N VAL A 135 -18.17 0.31 -21.43
CA VAL A 135 -19.07 0.81 -20.38
C VAL A 135 -19.98 -0.32 -19.87
N LYS A 136 -20.57 -1.10 -20.77
CA LYS A 136 -21.40 -2.24 -20.39
C LYS A 136 -20.59 -3.24 -19.56
N PHE A 137 -19.38 -3.58 -19.98
CA PHE A 137 -18.52 -4.51 -19.25
C PHE A 137 -18.10 -3.97 -17.88
N ALA A 138 -17.77 -2.68 -17.77
CA ALA A 138 -17.48 -2.05 -16.49
C ALA A 138 -18.69 -2.12 -15.53
N PHE A 139 -19.90 -1.87 -16.03
CA PHE A 139 -21.13 -2.05 -15.25
C PHE A 139 -21.39 -3.51 -14.86
N GLU A 140 -21.05 -4.49 -15.70
CA GLU A 140 -21.16 -5.91 -15.34
C GLU A 140 -20.25 -6.27 -14.16
N LEU A 141 -19.01 -5.76 -14.15
CA LEU A 141 -18.06 -5.97 -13.04
C LEU A 141 -18.56 -5.37 -11.71
N TRP A 142 -19.00 -4.11 -11.75
CA TRP A 142 -19.59 -3.45 -10.57
C TRP A 142 -20.91 -4.09 -10.14
N GLY A 143 -21.72 -4.52 -11.11
CA GLY A 143 -23.01 -5.16 -10.90
C GLY A 143 -22.89 -6.49 -10.16
N ALA A 144 -21.96 -7.35 -10.58
CA ALA A 144 -21.68 -8.62 -9.90
C ALA A 144 -21.26 -8.39 -8.43
N SER A 145 -20.37 -7.43 -8.21
CA SER A 145 -19.77 -7.15 -6.90
C SER A 145 -20.75 -6.46 -5.94
N GLY A 146 -21.48 -5.44 -6.40
CA GLY A 146 -22.47 -4.69 -5.61
C GLY A 146 -23.87 -5.31 -5.58
N GLY A 147 -24.14 -6.32 -6.41
CA GLY A 147 -25.49 -6.87 -6.59
C GLY A 147 -26.43 -5.81 -7.16
N LEU A 148 -25.98 -5.16 -8.23
CA LEU A 148 -26.67 -4.10 -8.96
C LEU A 148 -26.99 -4.58 -10.38
N THR A 149 -28.00 -3.98 -10.99
CA THR A 149 -28.30 -4.15 -12.41
C THR A 149 -28.24 -2.79 -13.10
N PHE A 150 -27.84 -2.80 -14.37
CA PHE A 150 -27.69 -1.58 -15.15
C PHE A 150 -28.48 -1.69 -16.45
N SER A 151 -29.19 -0.63 -16.80
CA SER A 151 -30.01 -0.58 -18.01
C SER A 151 -29.94 0.78 -18.69
N ILE A 152 -29.86 0.80 -20.02
CA ILE A 152 -29.88 2.04 -20.80
C ILE A 152 -31.27 2.70 -20.69
N ALA A 153 -31.30 4.03 -20.52
CA ALA A 153 -32.53 4.82 -20.54
C ALA A 153 -32.52 5.87 -21.66
N ASN A 154 -33.67 6.08 -22.31
CA ASN A 154 -33.82 7.02 -23.42
C ASN A 154 -33.88 8.50 -22.96
N ALA A 155 -34.30 8.75 -21.72
CA ALA A 155 -34.32 10.06 -21.07
C ALA A 155 -34.25 9.90 -19.55
N ASN A 156 -33.76 10.94 -18.84
CA ASN A 156 -33.69 10.99 -17.38
C ASN A 156 -33.02 9.74 -16.73
N ALA A 157 -31.80 9.43 -17.18
CA ALA A 157 -30.98 8.38 -16.58
C ALA A 157 -30.36 8.84 -15.25
N ASP A 158 -29.98 7.90 -14.39
CA ASP A 158 -29.23 8.20 -13.15
C ASP A 158 -27.77 8.58 -13.43
N ILE A 159 -27.21 8.08 -14.52
CA ILE A 159 -25.81 8.31 -14.90
C ILE A 159 -25.78 8.80 -16.36
N LEU A 160 -25.32 10.03 -16.60
CA LEU A 160 -24.92 10.48 -17.92
C LEU A 160 -23.41 10.28 -18.11
N LEU A 161 -23.03 9.57 -19.18
CA LEU A 161 -21.65 9.44 -19.64
C LEU A 161 -21.45 10.42 -20.81
N ASP A 162 -20.62 11.45 -20.66
CA ASP A 162 -20.46 12.49 -21.69
C ASP A 162 -19.01 12.95 -21.85
N PHE A 163 -18.52 12.98 -23.09
CA PHE A 163 -17.23 13.58 -23.41
C PHE A 163 -17.36 15.11 -23.48
N LYS A 164 -16.54 15.84 -22.70
CA LYS A 164 -16.56 17.30 -22.58
C LYS A 164 -15.18 17.88 -22.89
N LYS A 165 -15.11 19.18 -23.15
CA LYS A 165 -13.84 19.91 -23.28
C LYS A 165 -13.79 21.04 -22.27
N LYS A 166 -12.63 21.25 -21.64
CA LYS A 166 -12.30 22.43 -20.83
C LYS A 166 -13.44 22.84 -19.89
N VAL A 167 -13.91 24.08 -20.02
CA VAL A 167 -15.09 24.62 -19.33
C VAL A 167 -16.35 23.99 -19.90
N HIS A 168 -17.06 23.27 -19.05
CA HIS A 168 -18.37 22.70 -19.34
C HIS A 168 -19.33 22.97 -18.18
N ASN A 169 -20.59 22.52 -18.29
CA ASN A 169 -21.73 22.93 -17.44
C ASN A 169 -21.67 22.50 -15.94
N ASP A 170 -20.48 22.39 -15.37
CA ASP A 170 -20.19 22.21 -13.96
C ASP A 170 -19.02 23.13 -13.51
N ARG A 171 -18.54 22.94 -12.28
CA ARG A 171 -17.45 23.75 -11.68
C ARG A 171 -16.07 23.11 -11.81
N TYR A 172 -15.96 21.96 -12.46
CA TYR A 172 -14.75 21.15 -12.53
C TYR A 172 -14.25 21.15 -13.97
N HIS A 173 -13.47 22.16 -14.32
CA HIS A 173 -12.99 22.30 -15.69
C HIS A 173 -11.86 21.32 -15.99
N PHE A 174 -11.85 20.79 -17.21
CA PHE A 174 -10.72 20.00 -17.69
C PHE A 174 -9.53 20.87 -18.06
N ASP A 175 -8.34 20.30 -17.92
CA ASP A 175 -7.03 20.95 -18.09
C ASP A 175 -6.41 20.73 -19.48
N GLY A 176 -7.06 19.95 -20.34
CA GLY A 176 -6.54 19.59 -21.66
C GLY A 176 -5.72 18.30 -21.58
N PRO A 177 -4.80 18.04 -22.52
CA PRO A 177 -4.14 16.74 -22.61
C PRO A 177 -3.29 16.38 -21.37
N ASN A 178 -3.49 15.17 -20.85
CA ASN A 178 -2.94 14.61 -19.61
C ASN A 178 -3.43 15.34 -18.35
N GLY A 179 -2.87 15.00 -17.18
CA GLY A 179 -3.34 15.58 -15.93
C GLY A 179 -4.66 14.93 -15.52
N VAL A 180 -5.79 15.63 -15.64
CA VAL A 180 -7.11 15.11 -15.27
C VAL A 180 -7.86 14.56 -16.47
N LEU A 181 -7.94 13.23 -16.55
CA LEU A 181 -8.52 12.56 -17.71
C LEU A 181 -10.05 12.50 -17.68
N ALA A 182 -10.62 12.42 -16.48
CA ALA A 182 -12.06 12.33 -16.26
C ALA A 182 -12.42 12.73 -14.82
N HIS A 183 -13.70 12.98 -14.59
CA HIS A 183 -14.27 13.06 -13.24
C HIS A 183 -15.68 12.48 -13.22
N ALA A 184 -16.13 12.16 -12.01
CA ALA A 184 -17.47 11.68 -11.76
C ALA A 184 -18.11 12.38 -10.56
N PHE A 185 -19.43 12.28 -10.48
CA PHE A 185 -20.22 12.80 -9.37
C PHE A 185 -20.85 11.66 -8.59
N ASN A 186 -20.62 11.64 -7.27
CA ASN A 186 -21.26 10.67 -6.41
C ASN A 186 -22.80 10.76 -6.46
N PRO A 187 -23.52 9.66 -6.16
CA PRO A 187 -24.97 9.66 -6.01
C PRO A 187 -25.45 10.75 -5.05
N HIS A 188 -26.59 11.37 -5.37
CA HIS A 188 -27.24 12.46 -4.64
C HIS A 188 -26.52 13.82 -4.69
N ALA A 189 -25.45 13.95 -5.48
CA ALA A 189 -24.87 15.26 -5.81
C ALA A 189 -25.77 16.05 -6.79
N ARG A 190 -25.47 17.33 -7.02
CA ARG A 190 -26.23 18.19 -7.96
C ARG A 190 -26.29 17.61 -9.38
N TYR A 191 -25.25 16.89 -9.80
CA TYR A 191 -25.13 16.17 -11.07
C TYR A 191 -25.12 14.65 -10.85
N SER A 192 -25.78 14.20 -9.77
CA SER A 192 -25.79 12.85 -9.20
C SER A 192 -25.49 11.75 -10.21
N GLY A 193 -24.37 11.04 -10.06
CA GLY A 193 -24.02 9.87 -10.85
C GLY A 193 -23.31 10.16 -12.17
N ASP A 194 -23.33 11.39 -12.69
CA ASP A 194 -22.75 11.69 -14.00
C ASP A 194 -21.24 11.46 -14.05
N VAL A 195 -20.75 11.05 -15.22
CA VAL A 195 -19.34 10.86 -15.54
C VAL A 195 -18.99 11.69 -16.75
N HIS A 196 -17.95 12.52 -16.62
CA HIS A 196 -17.42 13.31 -17.72
C HIS A 196 -16.01 12.84 -18.05
N PHE A 197 -15.74 12.69 -19.35
CA PHE A 197 -14.43 12.35 -19.89
C PHE A 197 -13.85 13.58 -20.59
N ASP A 198 -12.56 13.89 -20.39
CA ASP A 198 -11.91 14.97 -21.13
C ASP A 198 -11.66 14.55 -22.58
N GLU A 199 -12.43 15.13 -23.50
CA GLU A 199 -12.32 14.92 -24.92
C GLU A 199 -10.99 15.40 -25.51
N GLU A 200 -10.17 16.18 -24.79
CA GLU A 200 -8.84 16.54 -25.26
C GLU A 200 -7.82 15.39 -25.17
N GLU A 201 -8.14 14.31 -24.43
CA GLU A 201 -7.24 13.15 -24.24
C GLU A 201 -7.15 12.21 -25.44
N ASP A 202 -6.00 11.54 -25.59
CA ASP A 202 -5.79 10.53 -26.65
C ASP A 202 -6.44 9.19 -26.30
N TRP A 203 -7.78 9.17 -26.28
CA TRP A 203 -8.58 7.99 -25.98
C TRP A 203 -8.30 6.82 -26.93
N LYS A 204 -8.11 5.63 -26.37
CA LYS A 204 -7.93 4.36 -27.06
C LYS A 204 -8.80 3.28 -26.43
N ILE A 205 -9.14 2.27 -27.23
CA ILE A 205 -9.65 0.99 -26.77
C ILE A 205 -8.46 0.03 -26.75
N MET A 206 -7.94 -0.29 -25.58
CA MET A 206 -6.68 -1.03 -25.47
C MET A 206 -6.92 -2.51 -25.12
N THR A 207 -6.10 -3.37 -25.71
CA THR A 207 -6.04 -4.81 -25.40
C THR A 207 -4.71 -5.20 -24.73
N ALA A 208 -3.73 -4.29 -24.76
CA ALA A 208 -2.45 -4.37 -24.08
C ALA A 208 -1.95 -2.93 -23.82
N PRO A 209 -1.03 -2.73 -22.86
CA PRO A 209 -0.40 -1.43 -22.62
C PRO A 209 0.24 -0.86 -23.89
N SER A 210 -0.02 0.41 -24.17
CA SER A 210 0.46 1.15 -25.34
C SER A 210 0.37 2.66 -25.05
N THR A 211 0.82 3.48 -26.00
CA THR A 211 0.67 4.94 -25.94
C THR A 211 -0.80 5.35 -26.09
N GLY A 212 -1.23 6.33 -25.31
CA GLY A 212 -2.62 6.82 -25.26
C GLY A 212 -3.29 6.49 -23.92
N ILE A 213 -4.57 6.82 -23.80
CA ILE A 213 -5.36 6.61 -22.59
C ILE A 213 -6.37 5.49 -22.80
N ASP A 214 -6.30 4.44 -21.99
CA ASP A 214 -7.27 3.34 -22.05
C ASP A 214 -8.64 3.78 -21.53
N PHE A 215 -9.62 3.82 -22.43
CA PHE A 215 -10.98 4.23 -22.09
C PHE A 215 -11.64 3.30 -21.06
N PHE A 216 -11.41 1.99 -21.14
CA PHE A 216 -11.99 1.03 -20.21
C PHE A 216 -11.50 1.25 -18.78
N SER A 217 -10.18 1.40 -18.59
CA SER A 217 -9.59 1.60 -17.27
C SER A 217 -10.11 2.87 -16.59
N VAL A 218 -10.19 3.99 -17.32
CA VAL A 218 -10.75 5.24 -16.79
C VAL A 218 -12.25 5.08 -16.49
N THR A 219 -13.02 4.48 -17.40
CA THR A 219 -14.45 4.25 -17.20
C THR A 219 -14.73 3.37 -15.97
N LEU A 220 -13.95 2.30 -15.78
CA LEU A 220 -14.09 1.41 -14.63
C LEU A 220 -13.95 2.16 -13.31
N HIS A 221 -12.96 3.06 -13.23
CA HIS A 221 -12.71 3.94 -12.09
C HIS A 221 -13.85 4.95 -11.87
N GLU A 222 -14.21 5.73 -12.89
CA GLU A 222 -15.22 6.79 -12.75
C GLU A 222 -16.60 6.24 -12.39
N LEU A 223 -16.94 5.05 -12.88
CA LEU A 223 -18.18 4.38 -12.50
C LEU A 223 -18.18 3.97 -11.02
N GLY A 224 -17.04 3.69 -10.41
CA GLY A 224 -16.98 3.45 -8.96
C GLY A 224 -17.41 4.68 -8.16
N HIS A 225 -16.94 5.87 -8.53
CA HIS A 225 -17.41 7.14 -7.96
C HIS A 225 -18.89 7.39 -8.25
N SER A 226 -19.32 7.18 -9.49
CA SER A 226 -20.74 7.26 -9.86
C SER A 226 -21.62 6.36 -8.97
N LEU A 227 -21.08 5.26 -8.45
CA LEU A 227 -21.75 4.34 -7.53
C LEU A 227 -21.55 4.68 -6.04
N GLY A 228 -20.78 5.71 -5.71
CA GLY A 228 -20.58 6.20 -4.35
C GLY A 228 -19.28 5.74 -3.68
N LEU A 229 -18.33 5.17 -4.42
CA LEU A 229 -16.98 4.90 -3.91
C LEU A 229 -16.13 6.18 -3.92
N GLY A 230 -15.18 6.27 -3.00
CA GLY A 230 -14.05 7.19 -3.06
C GLY A 230 -12.82 6.48 -3.61
N HIS A 231 -11.70 7.18 -3.65
CA HIS A 231 -10.44 6.61 -4.10
C HIS A 231 -9.93 5.53 -3.14
N SER A 232 -9.14 4.59 -3.64
CA SER A 232 -8.43 3.60 -2.85
C SER A 232 -6.95 3.97 -2.69
N THR A 233 -6.35 3.60 -1.56
CA THR A 233 -4.90 3.68 -1.35
C THR A 233 -4.18 2.42 -1.85
N VAL A 234 -4.91 1.40 -2.30
CA VAL A 234 -4.36 0.16 -2.86
C VAL A 234 -4.02 0.38 -4.33
N SER A 235 -2.73 0.32 -4.67
CA SER A 235 -2.26 0.65 -6.03
C SER A 235 -2.78 -0.28 -7.14
N SER A 236 -3.23 -1.49 -6.81
CA SER A 236 -3.86 -2.42 -7.76
C SER A 236 -5.36 -2.21 -7.94
N ALA A 237 -6.00 -1.43 -7.08
CA ALA A 237 -7.43 -1.17 -7.13
C ALA A 237 -7.81 -0.33 -8.35
N ALA A 238 -8.98 -0.61 -8.93
CA ALA A 238 -9.53 0.24 -9.97
C ALA A 238 -9.77 1.66 -9.47
N MET A 239 -10.13 1.81 -8.19
CA MET A 239 -10.33 3.12 -7.53
C MET A 239 -9.04 3.83 -7.12
N TYR A 240 -7.85 3.32 -7.46
CA TYR A 240 -6.61 4.08 -7.22
C TYR A 240 -6.59 5.36 -8.08
N PRO A 241 -6.28 6.56 -7.54
CA PRO A 241 -6.52 7.82 -8.24
C PRO A 241 -5.71 8.00 -9.53
N ASN A 242 -4.45 7.53 -9.55
CA ASN A 242 -3.64 7.56 -10.76
C ASN A 242 -4.03 6.39 -11.65
N TYR A 243 -4.53 6.68 -12.84
CA TYR A 243 -4.98 5.63 -13.74
C TYR A 243 -3.85 4.69 -14.11
N GLN A 244 -4.15 3.40 -14.08
CA GLN A 244 -3.29 2.34 -14.57
C GLN A 244 -4.05 1.55 -15.61
N TYR A 245 -3.34 0.93 -16.54
CA TYR A 245 -3.97 0.02 -17.48
C TYR A 245 -4.49 -1.22 -16.73
N ILE A 246 -5.78 -1.49 -16.87
CA ILE A 246 -6.48 -2.62 -16.25
C ILE A 246 -6.88 -3.60 -17.36
N PRO A 247 -6.19 -4.76 -17.48
CA PRO A 247 -6.64 -5.80 -18.38
C PRO A 247 -8.06 -6.24 -18.01
N LYS A 248 -8.96 -6.34 -19.00
CA LYS A 248 -10.34 -6.82 -18.78
C LYS A 248 -10.40 -8.18 -18.10
N SER A 249 -9.39 -9.03 -18.30
CA SER A 249 -9.24 -10.33 -17.64
C SER A 249 -8.95 -10.26 -16.15
N ARG A 250 -8.40 -9.14 -15.65
CA ARG A 250 -8.12 -8.92 -14.23
C ARG A 250 -9.40 -8.63 -13.45
N GLY A 251 -10.29 -7.83 -14.04
CA GLY A 251 -11.49 -7.33 -13.37
C GLY A 251 -11.18 -6.39 -12.20
N LEU A 252 -12.09 -6.35 -11.22
CA LEU A 252 -11.95 -5.54 -10.00
C LEU A 252 -11.02 -6.18 -8.98
N ASP A 253 -10.29 -5.36 -8.24
CA ASP A 253 -9.51 -5.78 -7.08
C ASP A 253 -10.45 -6.20 -5.93
N ASN A 254 -9.90 -6.89 -4.93
CA ASN A 254 -10.67 -7.24 -3.74
C ASN A 254 -11.06 -6.01 -2.92
N ASP A 255 -10.22 -4.98 -2.87
CA ASP A 255 -10.55 -3.72 -2.19
C ASP A 255 -11.79 -3.05 -2.83
N ASP A 256 -11.82 -2.98 -4.16
CA ASP A 256 -12.97 -2.45 -4.93
C ASP A 256 -14.26 -3.25 -4.65
N LYS A 257 -14.17 -4.59 -4.66
CA LYS A 257 -15.31 -5.50 -4.43
C LYS A 257 -15.88 -5.32 -3.02
N LEU A 258 -15.02 -5.21 -2.02
CA LEU A 258 -15.43 -5.02 -0.63
C LEU A 258 -16.05 -3.64 -0.44
N GLY A 259 -15.47 -2.60 -1.03
CA GLY A 259 -15.98 -1.23 -0.99
C GLY A 259 -17.39 -1.14 -1.56
N ILE A 260 -17.64 -1.67 -2.76
CA ILE A 260 -18.96 -1.61 -3.39
C ILE A 260 -19.98 -2.48 -2.63
N ALA A 261 -19.55 -3.63 -2.12
CA ALA A 261 -20.40 -4.47 -1.28
C ALA A 261 -20.74 -3.79 0.05
N ALA A 262 -19.87 -2.93 0.59
CA ALA A 262 -20.16 -2.21 1.84
C ALA A 262 -21.33 -1.22 1.66
N ILE A 263 -21.43 -0.61 0.49
CA ILE A 263 -22.50 0.31 0.14
C ILE A 263 -23.81 -0.44 -0.15
N TYR A 264 -23.73 -1.52 -0.94
CA TYR A 264 -24.92 -2.12 -1.54
C TYR A 264 -25.31 -3.51 -1.00
N LYS A 265 -24.44 -4.16 -0.22
CA LYS A 265 -24.64 -5.48 0.41
C LYS A 265 -24.18 -5.48 1.90
N PRO A 266 -24.60 -4.50 2.72
CA PRO A 266 -24.03 -4.32 4.07
C PRO A 266 -24.19 -5.54 4.99
N GLU A 267 -25.25 -6.32 4.82
CA GLU A 267 -25.47 -7.52 5.65
C GLU A 267 -24.54 -8.69 5.30
N LEU A 268 -24.13 -8.83 4.04
CA LEU A 268 -23.12 -9.82 3.64
C LEU A 268 -21.73 -9.40 4.14
N ASN A 269 -21.39 -8.12 4.04
CA ASN A 269 -20.11 -7.61 4.53
C ASN A 269 -19.95 -7.76 6.05
N LYS A 270 -21.02 -7.57 6.84
CA LYS A 270 -20.97 -7.81 8.29
C LYS A 270 -20.69 -9.28 8.63
N ALA A 271 -21.23 -10.22 7.86
CA ALA A 271 -20.99 -11.65 8.08
C ALA A 271 -19.54 -12.02 7.74
N GLU A 272 -19.04 -11.57 6.58
CA GLU A 272 -17.65 -11.80 6.17
C GLU A 272 -16.64 -11.14 7.12
N GLU A 273 -16.93 -9.94 7.62
CA GLU A 273 -16.10 -9.23 8.59
C GLU A 273 -16.08 -9.96 9.94
N ASN A 274 -17.23 -10.47 10.40
CA ASN A 274 -17.30 -11.32 11.59
C ASN A 274 -16.45 -12.60 11.42
N ASP A 275 -16.54 -13.27 10.27
CA ASP A 275 -15.73 -14.46 9.99
C ASP A 275 -14.23 -14.15 9.98
N LYS A 276 -13.82 -13.02 9.39
CA LYS A 276 -12.43 -12.55 9.43
C LYS A 276 -11.93 -12.31 10.85
N VAL A 277 -12.73 -11.62 11.68
CA VAL A 277 -12.39 -11.38 13.09
C VAL A 277 -12.27 -12.69 13.85
N ILE A 278 -13.23 -13.60 13.70
CA ILE A 278 -13.20 -14.91 14.35
C ILE A 278 -11.96 -15.70 13.94
N ASN A 279 -11.66 -15.77 12.64
CA ASN A 279 -10.49 -16.47 12.13
C ASN A 279 -9.19 -15.88 12.66
N TYR A 280 -9.08 -14.56 12.76
CA TYR A 280 -7.94 -13.88 13.35
C TYR A 280 -7.77 -14.26 14.83
N LEU A 281 -8.85 -14.16 15.62
CA LEU A 281 -8.82 -14.49 17.04
C LEU A 281 -8.41 -15.95 17.30
N VAL A 282 -8.86 -16.87 16.44
CA VAL A 282 -8.52 -18.29 16.53
C VAL A 282 -7.07 -18.54 16.10
N ARG A 283 -6.63 -17.96 14.98
CA ARG A 283 -5.27 -18.12 14.45
C ARG A 283 -4.23 -17.68 15.46
N PHE A 284 -4.47 -16.57 16.15
CA PHE A 284 -3.51 -15.97 17.08
C PHE A 284 -3.72 -16.34 18.56
N GLY A 285 -4.62 -17.29 18.86
CA GLY A 285 -4.76 -17.88 20.19
C GLY A 285 -5.64 -17.10 21.18
N TYR A 286 -6.36 -16.08 20.73
CA TYR A 286 -7.30 -15.31 21.57
C TYR A 286 -8.59 -16.09 21.86
N VAL A 287 -8.98 -16.99 20.95
CA VAL A 287 -10.11 -17.91 21.07
C VAL A 287 -9.64 -19.33 20.79
N GLU A 288 -10.05 -20.29 21.62
CA GLU A 288 -9.73 -21.71 21.41
C GLU A 288 -10.36 -22.25 20.13
N LYS A 289 -9.61 -23.04 19.37
CA LYS A 289 -10.07 -23.63 18.11
C LYS A 289 -11.32 -24.49 18.33
N GLY A 290 -12.39 -24.16 17.61
CA GLY A 290 -13.68 -24.83 17.66
C GLY A 290 -14.36 -24.88 16.29
N ARG A 291 -15.57 -25.46 16.25
CA ARG A 291 -16.40 -25.47 15.03
C ARG A 291 -17.46 -24.37 15.00
N ASN A 292 -17.95 -23.98 16.17
CA ASN A 292 -18.98 -22.96 16.34
C ASN A 292 -18.55 -22.03 17.48
N TYR A 293 -18.49 -20.73 17.22
CA TYR A 293 -18.07 -19.73 18.19
C TYR A 293 -19.28 -18.95 18.68
N LYS A 294 -19.54 -19.00 20.00
CA LYS A 294 -20.60 -18.21 20.62
C LYS A 294 -20.19 -16.74 20.71
N ASN A 295 -21.15 -15.82 20.64
CA ASN A 295 -20.88 -14.37 20.76
C ASN A 295 -20.06 -14.02 22.01
N ASP A 296 -20.32 -14.67 23.14
CA ASP A 296 -19.56 -14.43 24.38
C ASP A 296 -18.09 -14.86 24.27
N GLN A 297 -17.80 -15.94 23.52
CA GLN A 297 -16.42 -16.39 23.28
C GLN A 297 -15.67 -15.39 22.39
N VAL A 298 -16.33 -14.89 21.33
CA VAL A 298 -15.75 -13.88 20.43
C VAL A 298 -15.51 -12.58 21.18
N LYS A 299 -16.48 -12.13 21.99
CA LYS A 299 -16.35 -10.95 22.85
C LYS A 299 -15.18 -11.05 23.82
N GLU A 300 -15.00 -12.20 24.46
CA GLU A 300 -13.88 -12.42 25.36
C GLU A 300 -12.53 -12.49 24.62
N GLY A 301 -12.51 -13.10 23.43
CA GLY A 301 -11.35 -13.07 22.54
C GLY A 301 -10.94 -11.65 22.14
N LEU A 302 -11.91 -10.82 21.76
CA LEU A 302 -11.68 -9.41 21.43
C LEU A 302 -11.10 -8.62 22.61
N LYS A 303 -11.60 -8.86 23.82
CA LYS A 303 -11.03 -8.22 25.02
C LYS A 303 -9.57 -8.61 25.24
N LYS A 304 -9.23 -9.89 25.06
CA LYS A 304 -7.84 -10.36 25.17
C LYS A 304 -6.94 -9.74 24.10
N LEU A 305 -7.43 -9.64 22.85
CA LEU A 305 -6.72 -8.98 21.76
C LEU A 305 -6.47 -7.51 22.08
N GLN A 306 -7.50 -6.79 22.51
CA GLN A 306 -7.41 -5.38 22.85
C GLN A 306 -6.45 -5.14 24.02
N ASP A 307 -6.54 -5.95 25.08
CA ASP A 307 -5.60 -5.90 26.20
C ASP A 307 -4.15 -6.15 25.76
N TYR A 308 -3.94 -7.18 24.93
CA TYR A 308 -2.61 -7.55 24.45
C TYR A 308 -1.92 -6.40 23.70
N PHE A 309 -2.67 -5.69 22.87
CA PHE A 309 -2.17 -4.58 22.05
C PHE A 309 -2.36 -3.19 22.67
N GLY A 310 -2.87 -3.10 23.91
CA GLY A 310 -3.06 -1.84 24.62
C GLY A 310 -4.18 -0.95 24.06
N LEU A 311 -5.15 -1.54 23.35
CA LEU A 311 -6.35 -0.85 22.89
C LEU A 311 -7.38 -0.72 24.02
N PRO A 312 -8.34 0.23 23.93
CA PRO A 312 -9.51 0.22 24.81
C PRO A 312 -10.24 -1.13 24.79
N VAL A 313 -10.43 -1.74 25.97
CA VAL A 313 -11.01 -3.07 26.12
C VAL A 313 -12.54 -3.01 26.04
N THR A 314 -13.07 -2.93 24.82
CA THR A 314 -14.51 -2.82 24.53
C THR A 314 -15.19 -4.19 24.37
N GLY A 315 -14.44 -5.23 23.97
CA GLY A 315 -14.97 -6.53 23.57
C GLY A 315 -15.80 -6.48 22.28
N VAL A 316 -15.60 -5.46 21.46
CA VAL A 316 -16.26 -5.26 20.16
C VAL A 316 -15.17 -5.06 19.11
N ALA A 317 -15.38 -5.56 17.89
CA ALA A 317 -14.52 -5.26 16.74
C ALA A 317 -14.79 -3.82 16.25
N ASP A 318 -14.41 -2.85 17.08
CA ASP A 318 -14.46 -1.43 16.75
C ASP A 318 -13.39 -1.04 15.72
N ASP A 319 -13.42 0.22 15.25
CA ASP A 319 -12.51 0.68 14.20
C ASP A 319 -11.04 0.49 14.57
N ALA A 320 -10.65 0.77 15.82
CA ALA A 320 -9.28 0.56 16.27
C ALA A 320 -8.86 -0.92 16.22
N THR A 321 -9.75 -1.82 16.63
CA THR A 321 -9.52 -3.27 16.59
C THR A 321 -9.42 -3.78 15.15
N LEU A 322 -10.26 -3.28 14.26
CA LEU A 322 -10.26 -3.70 12.86
C LEU A 322 -9.07 -3.14 12.08
N GLU A 323 -8.63 -1.92 12.38
CA GLU A 323 -7.38 -1.38 11.83
C GLU A 323 -6.17 -2.16 12.31
N LEU A 324 -6.14 -2.63 13.57
CA LEU A 324 -5.10 -3.52 14.08
C LEU A 324 -5.08 -4.86 13.31
N ILE A 325 -6.24 -5.49 13.11
CA ILE A 325 -6.36 -6.81 12.46
C ILE A 325 -5.86 -6.79 11.00
N LYS A 326 -5.92 -5.64 10.34
CA LYS A 326 -5.40 -5.44 8.97
C LYS A 326 -3.90 -5.27 8.90
N LYS A 327 -3.22 -4.95 10.02
CA LYS A 327 -1.78 -4.68 9.98
C LYS A 327 -1.00 -5.96 9.67
N PRO A 328 0.03 -5.86 8.81
CA PRO A 328 0.87 -6.99 8.49
C PRO A 328 1.67 -7.43 9.73
N ARG A 329 1.77 -8.74 9.95
CA ARG A 329 2.26 -9.32 11.21
C ARG A 329 2.86 -10.71 11.05
N CYS A 330 3.52 -11.19 12.10
CA CYS A 330 3.97 -12.58 12.20
C CYS A 330 2.79 -13.55 12.28
N GLY A 331 2.96 -14.75 11.71
CA GLY A 331 1.98 -15.83 11.65
C GLY A 331 1.84 -16.69 12.91
N LEU A 332 2.75 -16.55 13.88
CA LEU A 332 2.71 -17.32 15.12
C LEU A 332 1.65 -16.80 16.11
N PRO A 333 1.07 -17.68 16.96
CA PRO A 333 0.10 -17.27 17.97
C PRO A 333 0.67 -16.29 19.03
N ASP A 334 -0.14 -15.33 19.47
CA ASP A 334 0.23 -14.34 20.49
C ASP A 334 0.12 -14.89 21.92
N ILE A 335 -0.89 -15.73 22.14
CA ILE A 335 -1.20 -16.31 23.44
C ILE A 335 -1.05 -17.84 23.37
N THR A 336 -0.10 -18.35 24.15
CA THR A 336 0.10 -19.78 24.42
C THR A 336 -0.05 -20.04 25.92
N THR A 337 -0.38 -21.27 26.32
CA THR A 337 -0.93 -21.60 27.65
C THR A 337 0.02 -21.47 28.86
N ASN A 338 1.23 -20.89 28.74
CA ASN A 338 2.17 -20.74 29.87
C ASN A 338 3.21 -19.60 29.67
N GLN A 339 2.82 -18.32 29.75
CA GLN A 339 3.78 -17.22 29.60
C GLN A 339 4.32 -16.68 30.95
N LYS A 340 5.65 -16.63 31.08
CA LYS A 340 6.39 -15.86 32.11
C LYS A 340 6.59 -14.40 31.66
N ARG A 341 7.03 -13.54 32.58
CA ARG A 341 7.24 -12.08 32.40
C ARG A 341 8.24 -11.71 31.28
N PHE A 342 9.16 -12.60 30.92
CA PHE A 342 10.07 -12.48 29.78
C PHE A 342 9.87 -13.70 28.87
N VAL A 343 9.85 -13.49 27.56
CA VAL A 343 9.11 -14.33 26.63
C VAL A 343 9.98 -15.47 26.07
N ILE A 344 10.15 -16.52 26.88
CA ILE A 344 10.81 -17.78 26.49
C ILE A 344 9.74 -18.75 25.97
N ALA A 345 9.78 -19.07 24.67
CA ALA A 345 8.90 -20.08 24.09
C ALA A 345 9.41 -21.49 24.39
N THR A 346 10.73 -21.68 24.26
CA THR A 346 11.41 -22.96 24.42
C THR A 346 12.81 -22.74 25.03
N PRO A 347 13.49 -23.80 25.51
CA PRO A 347 14.89 -23.71 25.96
C PRO A 347 15.91 -23.27 24.90
N GLY A 348 15.48 -23.02 23.65
CA GLY A 348 16.37 -22.71 22.55
C GLY A 348 17.13 -23.95 22.05
N PHE A 349 18.22 -23.71 21.33
CA PHE A 349 19.16 -24.75 20.91
C PHE A 349 20.09 -25.13 22.06
N ASP A 350 20.45 -26.42 22.14
CA ASP A 350 21.37 -26.97 23.14
C ASP A 350 22.86 -26.84 22.73
N LYS A 351 23.16 -26.01 21.73
CA LYS A 351 24.50 -25.81 21.17
C LYS A 351 24.77 -24.34 20.81
N LYS A 352 26.04 -23.97 20.71
CA LYS A 352 26.47 -22.59 20.39
C LYS A 352 26.55 -22.28 18.90
N ASN A 353 27.00 -23.23 18.08
CA ASN A 353 27.10 -23.02 16.64
C ASN A 353 25.83 -23.51 15.96
N ILE A 354 25.01 -22.56 15.53
CA ILE A 354 23.76 -22.80 14.82
C ILE A 354 24.04 -22.69 13.33
N THR A 355 23.72 -23.72 12.57
CA THR A 355 23.89 -23.73 11.12
C THR A 355 22.63 -23.25 10.42
N TYR A 356 22.77 -22.50 9.34
CA TYR A 356 21.63 -22.07 8.53
C TYR A 356 21.90 -22.28 7.05
N LYS A 357 20.84 -22.39 6.25
CA LYS A 357 20.93 -22.44 4.79
C LYS A 357 19.73 -21.78 4.14
N PHE A 358 19.90 -21.34 2.90
CA PHE A 358 18.82 -20.80 2.08
C PHE A 358 18.19 -21.87 1.20
N GLY A 359 16.86 -21.81 1.11
CA GLY A 359 16.06 -22.56 0.18
C GLY A 359 15.83 -21.78 -1.12
N ARG A 360 14.57 -21.52 -1.43
CA ARG A 360 14.17 -20.65 -2.53
C ARG A 360 14.35 -19.20 -2.10
N TYR A 361 14.74 -18.38 -3.07
CA TYR A 361 14.76 -16.93 -2.97
C TYR A 361 13.56 -16.33 -3.71
N SER A 362 13.08 -15.18 -3.22
CA SER A 362 12.13 -14.39 -3.98
C SER A 362 12.81 -13.75 -5.20
N PRO A 363 12.22 -13.83 -6.41
CA PRO A 363 12.70 -13.09 -7.57
C PRO A 363 12.50 -11.56 -7.45
N LYS A 364 11.79 -11.08 -6.42
CA LYS A 364 11.50 -9.65 -6.19
C LYS A 364 12.67 -8.89 -5.56
N VAL A 365 13.62 -9.59 -4.95
CA VAL A 365 14.80 -9.04 -4.28
C VAL A 365 16.07 -9.79 -4.69
N SER A 366 17.24 -9.15 -4.52
CA SER A 366 18.53 -9.79 -4.85
C SER A 366 18.91 -10.84 -3.82
N ASN A 367 19.30 -12.04 -4.25
CA ASN A 367 19.81 -13.09 -3.37
C ASN A 367 20.98 -12.60 -2.50
N ALA A 368 21.93 -11.87 -3.08
CA ALA A 368 23.07 -11.34 -2.32
C ALA A 368 22.66 -10.33 -1.23
N ALA A 369 21.57 -9.59 -1.46
CA ALA A 369 21.03 -8.66 -0.46
C ALA A 369 20.26 -9.40 0.64
N VAL A 370 19.50 -10.45 0.29
CA VAL A 370 18.88 -11.37 1.25
C VAL A 370 19.94 -12.01 2.15
N ASP A 371 21.02 -12.52 1.56
CA ASP A 371 22.13 -13.14 2.29
C ASP A 371 22.77 -12.15 3.28
N ALA A 372 23.00 -10.91 2.84
CA ALA A 372 23.56 -9.85 3.67
C ALA A 372 22.64 -9.48 4.83
N ASP A 373 21.33 -9.39 4.59
CA ASP A 373 20.34 -9.01 5.60
C ASP A 373 20.15 -10.11 6.65
N VAL A 374 20.08 -11.38 6.23
CA VAL A 374 20.04 -12.52 7.17
C VAL A 374 21.32 -12.58 7.98
N LYS A 375 22.48 -12.42 7.36
CA LYS A 375 23.76 -12.43 8.08
C LYS A 375 23.79 -11.31 9.13
N LEU A 376 23.39 -10.10 8.77
CA LEU A 376 23.31 -8.99 9.72
C LEU A 376 22.34 -9.27 10.87
N ALA A 377 21.16 -9.85 10.58
CA ALA A 377 20.18 -10.19 11.60
C ALA A 377 20.73 -11.23 12.60
N LEU A 378 21.40 -12.28 12.09
CA LEU A 378 22.06 -13.28 12.92
C LEU A 378 23.21 -12.68 13.74
N GLU A 379 23.99 -11.77 13.16
CA GLU A 379 25.03 -11.03 13.90
C GLU A 379 24.45 -10.17 15.03
N MET A 380 23.26 -9.60 14.86
CA MET A 380 22.58 -8.87 15.93
C MET A 380 22.20 -9.80 17.08
N TRP A 381 21.60 -10.95 16.78
CA TRP A 381 21.25 -11.95 17.81
C TRP A 381 22.48 -12.57 18.48
N ALA A 382 23.58 -12.76 17.75
CA ALA A 382 24.83 -13.30 18.28
C ALA A 382 25.43 -12.45 19.41
N ARG A 383 25.33 -11.11 19.30
CA ARG A 383 25.94 -10.17 20.26
C ARG A 383 25.45 -10.36 21.70
N ASP A 384 24.18 -10.71 21.87
CA ASP A 384 23.54 -10.84 23.19
C ASP A 384 23.28 -12.30 23.61
N SER A 385 23.62 -13.29 22.77
CA SER A 385 23.40 -14.73 23.02
C SER A 385 24.66 -15.59 23.10
N ARG A 386 25.82 -15.09 22.64
CA ARG A 386 27.06 -15.86 22.41
C ARG A 386 26.93 -17.04 21.45
N LEU A 387 25.83 -17.11 20.71
CA LEU A 387 25.71 -18.03 19.59
C LEU A 387 26.63 -17.59 18.46
N THR A 388 27.07 -18.56 17.68
CA THR A 388 27.73 -18.34 16.39
C THR A 388 26.88 -18.94 15.29
N PHE A 389 26.91 -18.32 14.12
CA PHE A 389 26.11 -18.75 12.99
C PHE A 389 26.99 -19.14 11.82
N THR A 390 26.73 -20.30 11.23
CA THR A 390 27.50 -20.82 10.10
C THR A 390 26.56 -21.16 8.96
N GLU A 391 26.73 -20.51 7.81
CA GLU A 391 26.04 -20.92 6.59
C GLU A 391 26.59 -22.27 6.11
N VAL A 392 25.70 -23.20 5.78
CA VAL A 392 26.06 -24.52 5.23
C VAL A 392 25.25 -24.83 3.97
N LYS A 393 25.77 -25.74 3.15
CA LYS A 393 25.12 -26.13 1.87
C LYS A 393 24.14 -27.32 2.01
N SER A 394 24.18 -28.02 3.14
CA SER A 394 23.47 -29.28 3.36
C SER A 394 22.63 -29.20 4.64
N ASP A 395 22.55 -30.28 5.42
CA ASP A 395 21.80 -30.32 6.69
C ASP A 395 22.13 -29.12 7.60
N ALA A 396 21.10 -28.36 7.98
CA ALA A 396 21.20 -27.09 8.71
C ALA A 396 20.14 -27.03 9.80
N ASP A 397 20.41 -26.29 10.88
CA ASP A 397 19.45 -26.08 11.97
C ASP A 397 18.35 -25.09 11.64
N ILE A 398 18.59 -24.18 10.69
CA ILE A 398 17.63 -23.17 10.25
C ILE A 398 17.56 -23.21 8.73
N TYR A 399 16.39 -23.56 8.19
CA TYR A 399 16.09 -23.42 6.76
C TYR A 399 15.27 -22.16 6.50
N LEU A 400 15.78 -21.28 5.63
CA LEU A 400 15.12 -20.04 5.24
C LEU A 400 14.53 -20.21 3.84
N ASP A 401 13.20 -20.20 3.70
CA ASP A 401 12.54 -20.51 2.41
C ASP A 401 11.42 -19.50 2.07
N PHE A 402 11.40 -19.01 0.83
CA PHE A 402 10.29 -18.21 0.30
C PHE A 402 9.26 -19.12 -0.37
N VAL A 403 8.03 -19.12 0.13
CA VAL A 403 7.01 -20.10 -0.23
C VAL A 403 5.62 -19.46 -0.35
N PRO A 404 4.80 -19.83 -1.34
CA PRO A 404 3.45 -19.27 -1.47
C PRO A 404 2.42 -20.08 -0.66
N ARG A 405 1.40 -19.40 -0.11
CA ARG A 405 0.15 -19.98 0.45
C ARG A 405 0.30 -21.35 1.08
N VAL A 406 -0.20 -22.41 0.43
CA VAL A 406 -0.13 -23.78 0.91
C VAL A 406 1.23 -24.34 0.54
N HIS A 407 2.03 -24.58 1.57
CA HIS A 407 3.33 -25.22 1.48
C HIS A 407 3.37 -26.40 2.46
N ASN A 408 4.50 -27.11 2.55
CA ASN A 408 4.60 -28.44 3.19
C ASN A 408 4.51 -28.42 4.73
N ASP A 409 3.68 -27.57 5.32
CA ASP A 409 3.35 -27.51 6.74
C ASP A 409 1.84 -27.27 6.98
N ALA A 410 1.44 -27.11 8.24
CA ALA A 410 0.05 -26.95 8.65
C ALA A 410 -0.44 -25.49 8.69
N TYR A 411 0.39 -24.53 8.27
CA TYR A 411 0.20 -23.10 8.46
C TYR A 411 0.29 -22.35 7.13
N PRO A 412 -0.73 -22.49 6.25
CA PRO A 412 -0.70 -21.81 4.96
C PRO A 412 -0.72 -20.29 5.11
N PHE A 413 -0.01 -19.59 4.23
CA PHE A 413 -0.08 -18.13 4.11
C PHE A 413 -1.38 -17.66 3.45
N ASP A 414 -1.74 -16.39 3.66
CA ASP A 414 -2.98 -15.76 3.21
C ASP A 414 -2.86 -15.04 1.86
N GLY A 415 -1.66 -14.91 1.31
CA GLY A 415 -1.38 -14.05 0.16
C GLY A 415 -1.06 -12.63 0.63
N PRO A 416 -1.11 -11.62 -0.26
CA PRO A 416 -0.54 -10.30 0.04
C PRO A 416 -1.06 -9.65 1.34
N SER A 417 -0.14 -9.09 2.13
CA SER A 417 -0.34 -8.51 3.45
C SER A 417 -0.72 -9.55 4.52
N GLY A 418 -1.33 -9.14 5.63
CA GLY A 418 -1.76 -10.08 6.67
C GLY A 418 -0.58 -10.78 7.35
N VAL A 419 -0.31 -12.05 7.01
CA VAL A 419 0.81 -12.81 7.58
C VAL A 419 1.97 -12.87 6.60
N LEU A 420 3.05 -12.16 6.95
CA LEU A 420 4.20 -12.02 6.04
C LEU A 420 5.18 -13.19 6.12
N ALA A 421 5.24 -13.85 7.28
CA ALA A 421 6.17 -14.93 7.56
C ALA A 421 5.73 -15.71 8.81
N HIS A 422 6.35 -16.87 9.01
CA HIS A 422 6.34 -17.59 10.29
C HIS A 422 7.66 -18.34 10.50
N ALA A 423 7.89 -18.77 11.73
CA ALA A 423 9.03 -19.59 12.11
C ALA A 423 8.62 -20.75 13.03
N PHE A 424 9.52 -21.71 13.19
CA PHE A 424 9.31 -22.88 14.04
C PHE A 424 10.31 -22.91 15.19
N PHE A 425 9.79 -23.03 16.41
CA PHE A 425 10.63 -23.09 17.59
C PHE A 425 11.48 -24.38 17.65
N PRO A 426 12.73 -24.33 18.14
CA PRO A 426 13.51 -25.51 18.52
C PRO A 426 13.03 -26.09 19.87
N PRO A 427 13.16 -27.39 20.17
CA PRO A 427 13.61 -28.50 19.33
C PRO A 427 12.42 -29.31 18.76
N THR A 428 11.77 -28.85 17.70
CA THR A 428 10.75 -29.59 16.94
C THR A 428 11.32 -30.27 15.67
N ALA A 429 10.55 -31.09 14.94
CA ALA A 429 11.01 -31.74 13.71
C ALA A 429 11.29 -30.76 12.55
N LEU A 430 10.72 -29.55 12.61
CA LEU A 430 11.01 -28.41 11.71
C LEU A 430 11.77 -27.31 12.48
N SER A 431 12.53 -27.68 13.52
CA SER A 431 13.22 -26.73 14.41
C SER A 431 13.92 -25.63 13.65
N GLY A 432 13.70 -24.38 14.05
CA GLY A 432 14.48 -23.26 13.57
C GLY A 432 14.08 -22.74 12.19
N ASP A 433 13.34 -23.50 11.39
CA ASP A 433 12.96 -23.10 10.04
C ASP A 433 12.14 -21.80 10.03
N VAL A 434 12.36 -20.99 9.00
CA VAL A 434 11.65 -19.74 8.75
C VAL A 434 11.11 -19.76 7.33
N HIS A 435 9.81 -19.53 7.20
CA HIS A 435 9.16 -19.37 5.92
C HIS A 435 8.70 -17.93 5.74
N PHE A 436 8.96 -17.40 4.55
CA PHE A 436 8.52 -16.07 4.12
C PHE A 436 7.41 -16.24 3.07
N ASP A 437 6.30 -15.50 3.18
CA ASP A 437 5.25 -15.55 2.17
C ASP A 437 5.75 -14.92 0.86
N GLU A 438 5.95 -15.76 -0.16
CA GLU A 438 6.41 -15.31 -1.46
C GLU A 438 5.40 -14.40 -2.17
N GLU A 439 4.14 -14.32 -1.73
CA GLU A 439 3.15 -13.41 -2.32
C GLU A 439 3.34 -11.94 -1.91
N GLU A 440 4.17 -11.64 -0.90
CA GLU A 440 4.45 -10.28 -0.44
C GLU A 440 5.31 -9.44 -1.40
N ASP A 441 5.15 -8.12 -1.37
CA ASP A 441 6.01 -7.19 -2.12
C ASP A 441 7.35 -6.95 -1.39
N TRP A 442 8.19 -7.98 -1.34
CA TRP A 442 9.50 -7.94 -0.68
C TRP A 442 10.40 -6.83 -1.24
N LYS A 443 11.03 -6.08 -0.33
CA LYS A 443 12.03 -5.04 -0.60
C LYS A 443 13.22 -5.18 0.34
N ILE A 444 14.37 -4.73 -0.12
CA ILE A 444 15.55 -4.49 0.71
C ILE A 444 15.54 -3.00 1.04
N MET A 445 15.12 -2.63 2.25
CA MET A 445 14.95 -1.21 2.60
C MET A 445 16.15 -0.67 3.40
N THR A 446 16.52 0.57 3.09
CA THR A 446 17.45 1.39 3.89
C THR A 446 16.74 2.56 4.57
N THR A 447 15.50 2.84 4.15
CA THR A 447 14.57 3.79 4.77
C THR A 447 13.15 3.24 4.60
N PRO A 448 12.17 3.61 5.44
CA PRO A 448 10.80 3.12 5.31
C PRO A 448 10.16 3.62 3.99
N THR A 449 9.77 2.69 3.12
CA THR A 449 9.06 2.95 1.85
C THR A 449 7.86 2.01 1.72
N SER A 450 7.05 2.15 0.67
CA SER A 450 6.03 1.15 0.31
C SER A 450 6.66 -0.23 0.06
N GLY A 451 5.95 -1.28 0.45
CA GLY A 451 6.38 -2.68 0.34
C GLY A 451 6.72 -3.30 1.69
N THR A 452 7.25 -4.52 1.65
CA THR A 452 7.60 -5.30 2.86
C THR A 452 9.12 -5.35 3.03
N ASP A 453 9.63 -4.74 4.11
CA ASP A 453 11.07 -4.78 4.40
C ASP A 453 11.50 -6.18 4.85
N PHE A 454 12.30 -6.85 4.02
CA PHE A 454 12.79 -8.20 4.30
C PHE A 454 13.61 -8.28 5.58
N PHE A 455 14.50 -7.31 5.83
CA PHE A 455 15.37 -7.33 6.99
C PHE A 455 14.58 -7.33 8.31
N SER A 456 13.59 -6.44 8.42
CA SER A 456 12.73 -6.33 9.61
C SER A 456 12.00 -7.64 9.90
N VAL A 457 11.46 -8.30 8.87
CA VAL A 457 10.75 -9.56 9.01
C VAL A 457 11.72 -10.70 9.37
N ALA A 458 12.84 -10.82 8.65
CA ALA A 458 13.84 -11.85 8.92
C ALA A 458 14.43 -11.74 10.33
N LEU A 459 14.71 -10.52 10.80
CA LEU A 459 15.24 -10.29 12.16
C LEU A 459 14.26 -10.78 13.23
N HIS A 460 12.96 -10.55 13.06
CA HIS A 460 11.91 -11.01 13.96
C HIS A 460 11.77 -12.54 13.95
N GLU A 461 11.61 -13.13 12.76
CA GLU A 461 11.38 -14.57 12.64
C GLU A 461 12.58 -15.39 13.10
N LEU A 462 13.80 -14.90 12.90
CA LEU A 462 15.00 -15.52 13.47
C LEU A 462 15.01 -15.47 15.00
N GLY A 463 14.37 -14.48 15.63
CA GLY A 463 14.17 -14.49 17.08
C GLY A 463 13.32 -15.67 17.54
N HIS A 464 12.26 -16.00 16.80
CA HIS A 464 11.45 -17.21 17.01
C HIS A 464 12.24 -18.49 16.78
N SER A 465 13.01 -18.57 15.71
CA SER A 465 13.93 -19.69 15.45
C SER A 465 14.92 -19.92 16.60
N LEU A 466 15.27 -18.87 17.34
CA LEU A 466 16.15 -18.94 18.50
C LEU A 466 15.41 -19.18 19.83
N GLY A 467 14.08 -19.27 19.83
CA GLY A 467 13.26 -19.63 21.00
C GLY A 467 12.53 -18.47 21.68
N LEU A 468 12.60 -17.24 21.14
CA LEU A 468 11.86 -16.09 21.66
C LEU A 468 10.43 -16.11 21.18
N HIS A 469 9.46 -15.76 22.02
CA HIS A 469 8.08 -15.55 21.59
C HIS A 469 7.74 -14.05 21.60
N HIS A 470 6.60 -13.66 21.02
CA HIS A 470 6.22 -12.26 20.86
C HIS A 470 6.30 -11.41 22.14
N SER A 471 6.88 -10.22 22.02
CA SER A 471 6.88 -9.19 23.06
C SER A 471 5.63 -8.31 22.98
N ARG A 472 5.20 -7.78 24.12
CA ARG A 472 4.16 -6.72 24.19
C ARG A 472 4.76 -5.31 24.09
N VAL A 473 6.09 -5.17 24.07
CA VAL A 473 6.78 -3.89 23.97
C VAL A 473 6.80 -3.46 22.49
N THR A 474 6.19 -2.33 22.17
CA THR A 474 6.02 -1.89 20.77
C THR A 474 7.34 -1.57 20.06
N SER A 475 8.41 -1.24 20.78
CA SER A 475 9.75 -1.01 20.21
C SER A 475 10.58 -2.27 20.04
N ALA A 476 10.15 -3.39 20.63
CA ALA A 476 10.83 -4.67 20.51
C ALA A 476 10.72 -5.19 19.08
N VAL A 477 11.81 -5.79 18.60
CA VAL A 477 11.80 -6.54 17.33
C VAL A 477 10.75 -7.63 17.41
N MET A 478 10.63 -8.32 18.56
CA MET A 478 9.66 -9.40 18.74
C MET A 478 8.20 -8.93 18.92
N TYR A 479 7.89 -7.66 18.71
CA TYR A 479 6.49 -7.22 18.67
C TYR A 479 5.77 -7.83 17.46
N PRO A 480 4.57 -8.43 17.60
CA PRO A 480 3.96 -9.24 16.54
C PRO A 480 3.65 -8.48 15.24
N ILE A 481 3.34 -7.18 15.35
CA ILE A 481 3.04 -6.34 14.18
C ILE A 481 4.35 -5.84 13.61
N TYR A 482 4.57 -6.09 12.32
CA TYR A 482 5.80 -5.70 11.66
C TYR A 482 5.96 -4.18 11.62
N GLN A 483 7.17 -3.75 11.92
CA GLN A 483 7.60 -2.37 11.87
C GLN A 483 8.93 -2.32 11.13
N TYR A 484 9.18 -1.20 10.45
CA TYR A 484 10.49 -0.97 9.85
C TYR A 484 11.57 -0.83 10.94
N ILE A 485 12.64 -1.61 10.80
CA ILE A 485 13.78 -1.64 11.70
C ILE A 485 14.99 -1.05 10.97
N ASP A 486 15.44 0.12 11.44
CA ASP A 486 16.71 0.69 11.00
C ASP A 486 17.86 -0.27 11.36
N LYS A 487 18.64 -0.71 10.36
CA LYS A 487 19.77 -1.64 10.51
C LYS A 487 20.87 -1.15 11.48
N THR A 488 20.91 0.15 11.76
CA THR A 488 21.85 0.76 12.70
C THR A 488 21.35 0.72 14.15
N ARG A 489 20.06 0.48 14.37
CA ARG A 489 19.49 0.37 15.71
C ARG A 489 19.85 -0.97 16.33
N GLY A 490 20.16 -0.97 17.63
CA GLY A 490 20.29 -2.22 18.39
C GLY A 490 18.94 -2.89 18.66
N LEU A 491 18.99 -4.14 19.11
CA LEU A 491 17.83 -4.83 19.68
C LEU A 491 17.28 -4.06 20.89
N ASP A 492 15.96 -4.12 21.11
CA ASP A 492 15.36 -3.52 22.29
C ASP A 492 15.85 -4.24 23.56
N TYR A 493 15.76 -3.55 24.70
CA TYR A 493 16.14 -4.15 25.97
C TYR A 493 15.35 -5.44 26.27
N ASP A 494 14.07 -5.49 25.90
CA ASP A 494 13.24 -6.68 26.10
C ASP A 494 13.71 -7.88 25.25
N ASP A 495 14.04 -7.63 23.98
CA ASP A 495 14.60 -8.65 23.06
C ASP A 495 15.93 -9.21 23.61
N ARG A 496 16.82 -8.31 24.06
CA ARG A 496 18.14 -8.66 24.58
C ARG A 496 18.07 -9.47 25.86
N LEU A 497 17.19 -9.10 26.79
CA LEU A 497 16.95 -9.88 28.01
C LEU A 497 16.35 -11.24 27.70
N GLY A 498 15.41 -11.29 26.75
CA GLY A 498 14.80 -12.54 26.29
C GLY A 498 15.86 -13.51 25.81
N ILE A 499 16.70 -13.09 24.85
CA ILE A 499 17.69 -13.99 24.25
C ILE A 499 18.78 -14.37 25.25
N TYR A 500 19.21 -13.41 26.08
CA TYR A 500 20.14 -13.66 27.17
C TYR A 500 19.60 -14.74 28.11
N SER A 501 18.32 -14.67 28.49
CA SER A 501 17.74 -15.61 29.44
C SER A 501 17.68 -17.05 28.93
N ILE A 502 17.56 -17.24 27.62
CA ILE A 502 17.58 -18.56 26.98
C ILE A 502 19.00 -19.13 26.98
N TYR A 503 19.99 -18.32 26.59
CA TYR A 503 21.35 -18.78 26.32
C TYR A 503 22.37 -18.41 27.42
N SER A 504 21.90 -18.00 28.59
CA SER A 504 22.77 -17.51 29.67
C SER A 504 23.79 -18.53 30.17
N GLU A 505 23.53 -19.84 30.01
CA GLU A 505 24.48 -20.91 30.37
C GLU A 505 25.74 -20.94 29.47
N PHE A 506 25.68 -20.28 28.32
CA PHE A 506 26.82 -20.12 27.42
C PHE A 506 27.67 -18.89 27.71
N LEU A 507 27.24 -18.03 28.65
CA LEU A 507 27.92 -16.84 29.13
C LEU A 507 28.92 -17.16 30.25
#